data_AF-A0A914QSF2-F1
#
_entry.id   AF-A0A914QSF2-F1
#
_cell.length_a   1.000
_cell.length_b   1.000
_cell.length_c   1.000
_cell.angle_alpha   90.00
_cell.angle_beta   90.00
_cell.angle_gamma   90.00
#
_symmetry.space_group_name_H-M   'P 1'
#
loop_
_entity.id
_entity.type
_entity.pdbx_description
1 polymer ?
#
loop_
_entity_poly.entity_id
_entity_poly.type
_entity_poly.pdbx_seq_one_letter_code
_entity_poly.pdbx_strand_id
1 'polypeptide(L)' 'MRQAILRAGRAQVKKLSFNHTGTLITAVYSDGIVRVWKRINPAFWHCSSVIEPPIVKGREDIEVVPEGAYY' A
#
# COMPACT_ATOMS: atom_id res chain seq x y z
N MET A 1 -3.00 -15.27 -25.36
CA MET A 1 -3.34 -14.38 -24.22
C MET A 1 -2.37 -13.20 -24.21
N ARG A 2 -2.85 -11.96 -24.06
CA ARG A 2 -1.97 -10.80 -23.77
C ARG A 2 -1.88 -10.64 -22.26
N GLN A 3 -0.66 -10.59 -21.72
CA GLN A 3 -0.38 -10.32 -20.32
C GLN A 3 0.32 -8.96 -20.21
N ALA A 4 0.04 -8.22 -19.13
CA ALA A 4 0.77 -7.01 -18.76
C ALA A 4 1.52 -7.26 -17.46
N ILE A 5 2.77 -6.81 -17.37
CA ILE A 5 3.60 -6.94 -16.17
C ILE A 5 3.73 -5.56 -15.53
N LEU A 6 3.19 -5.41 -14.32
CA LEU A 6 3.24 -4.15 -13.56
C LEU A 6 4.40 -4.22 -12.56
N ARG A 7 5.51 -3.55 -12.87
CA ARG A 7 6.71 -3.56 -12.03
C ARG A 7 6.66 -2.43 -11.01
N ALA A 8 6.81 -2.79 -9.74
CA ALA A 8 6.75 -1.85 -8.63
C ALA A 8 8.06 -1.76 -7.85
N GLY A 9 8.43 -2.84 -7.17
CA GLY A 9 9.60 -2.90 -6.28
C GLY A 9 9.96 -4.34 -5.93
N ARG A 10 10.81 -4.52 -4.92
CA ARG A 10 11.29 -5.84 -4.48
C ARG A 10 10.38 -6.50 -3.43
N ALA A 11 9.47 -5.75 -2.82
CA ALA A 11 8.55 -6.25 -1.81
C ALA A 11 7.54 -7.24 -2.41
N GLN A 12 7.13 -8.23 -1.62
CA GLN A 12 6.16 -9.23 -2.05
C GLN A 12 4.76 -8.61 -2.07
N VAL A 13 3.98 -8.85 -3.12
CA VAL A 13 2.53 -8.53 -3.12
C VAL A 13 1.83 -9.45 -2.12
N LYS A 14 1.15 -8.85 -1.14
CA LYS A 14 0.38 -9.59 -0.12
C LYS A 14 -1.10 -9.65 -0.47
N LYS A 15 -1.66 -8.57 -1.05
CA LYS A 15 -3.05 -8.50 -1.47
C LYS A 15 -3.18 -7.69 -2.76
N LEU A 16 -4.22 -8.00 -3.53
CA LEU A 16 -4.55 -7.42 -4.84
C LEU A 16 -6.06 -7.13 -4.87
N SER A 17 -6.45 -6.02 -5.49
CA SER A 17 -7.84 -5.73 -5.81
C SER A 17 -7.95 -5.04 -7.16
N PHE A 18 -9.02 -5.35 -7.89
CA PHE A 18 -9.41 -4.67 -9.13
C PHE A 18 -10.63 -3.81 -8.84
N ASN A 19 -10.68 -2.62 -9.43
CA ASN A 19 -11.96 -1.93 -9.47
C ASN A 19 -12.90 -2.61 -10.47
N HIS A 20 -14.21 -2.37 -10.31
CA HIS A 20 -15.24 -3.03 -11.11
C HIS A 20 -15.07 -2.83 -12.63
N THR A 21 -14.55 -1.67 -13.06
CA THR A 21 -14.35 -1.34 -14.48
C THR A 21 -13.06 -1.90 -15.08
N GLY A 22 -12.19 -2.55 -14.29
CA GLY A 22 -10.91 -3.10 -14.76
C GLY A 22 -9.92 -2.04 -15.24
N THR A 23 -10.05 -0.82 -14.74
CA THR A 23 -9.20 0.35 -15.08
C THR A 23 -8.25 0.73 -13.96
N LEU A 24 -8.47 0.22 -12.75
CA LEU A 24 -7.61 0.40 -11.59
C LEU A 24 -7.24 -0.94 -10.98
N ILE A 25 -5.99 -1.03 -10.54
CA ILE A 25 -5.48 -2.15 -9.76
C ILE A 25 -4.81 -1.58 -8.51
N THR A 26 -5.18 -2.11 -7.35
CA THR A 26 -4.53 -1.78 -6.08
C THR A 26 -3.77 -2.99 -5.58
N ALA A 27 -2.50 -2.81 -5.24
CA ALA A 27 -1.66 -3.86 -4.67
C ALA A 27 -1.06 -3.40 -3.34
N VAL A 28 -1.22 -4.22 -2.30
CA VAL A 28 -0.60 -4.03 -0.99
C VAL A 28 0.63 -4.91 -0.91
N TYR A 29 1.76 -4.34 -0.53
CA TYR A 29 3.06 -5.01 -0.49
C TYR A 29 3.50 -5.29 0.95
N SER A 30 4.48 -6.18 1.11
CA SER A 30 5.03 -6.58 2.42
C SER A 30 5.76 -5.47 3.17
N ASP A 31 6.15 -4.40 2.47
CA ASP A 31 6.75 -3.18 3.02
C ASP A 31 5.70 -2.21 3.60
N GLY A 32 4.41 -2.57 3.55
CA GLY A 32 3.31 -1.71 3.99
C GLY A 32 2.90 -0.65 2.96
N ILE A 33 3.60 -0.55 1.83
CA ILE A 33 3.26 0.38 0.77
C ILE A 33 2.11 -0.18 -0.06
N VAL A 34 1.17 0.68 -0.41
CA VAL A 34 0.11 0.39 -1.39
C VAL A 34 0.41 1.12 -2.68
N ARG A 35 0.31 0.42 -3.81
CA ARG A 35 0.42 1.07 -5.13
C ARG A 35 -0.88 0.92 -5.88
N VAL A 36 -1.28 2.02 -6.52
CA VAL A 36 -2.46 2.08 -7.39
C VAL A 36 -1.96 2.24 -8.81
N TRP A 37 -2.39 1.33 -9.68
CA TRP A 37 -2.13 1.36 -11.10
C TRP A 37 -3.40 1.73 -11.83
N LYS A 38 -3.28 2.67 -12.77
CA LYS A 38 -4.37 3.08 -13.63
C LYS A 38 -4.04 2.76 -15.08
N ARG A 39 -5.04 2.27 -15.81
CA ARG A 39 -4.93 1.95 -17.22
C ARG A 39 -5.07 3.23 -18.03
N ILE A 40 -4.05 3.57 -18.83
CA ILE A 40 -4.12 4.70 -19.78
C ILE A 40 -4.79 4.24 -21.07
N ASN A 41 -4.41 3.05 -21.55
CA ASN A 41 -4.97 2.42 -22.75
C ASN A 41 -4.84 0.89 -22.63
N PRO A 42 -5.40 0.08 -23.56
CA PRO A 42 -5.39 -1.39 -23.44
C PRO A 42 -4.00 -2.03 -23.32
N ALA A 43 -2.92 -1.35 -23.71
CA ALA A 43 -1.55 -1.85 -23.64
C ALA A 43 -0.71 -1.22 -22.52
N PHE A 44 -1.18 -0.13 -21.89
CA PHE A 44 -0.36 0.69 -21.01
C PHE A 44 -1.02 0.97 -19.66
N TRP A 45 -0.24 0.74 -18.61
CA TRP A 45 -0.58 1.02 -17.22
C TRP A 45 0.46 1.94 -16.61
N HIS A 46 0.01 2.85 -15.75
CA HIS A 46 0.88 3.73 -14.99
C HIS A 46 0.63 3.57 -13.49
N CYS A 47 1.68 3.62 -12.68
CA CYS A 47 1.54 3.69 -11.24
C CYS A 47 1.06 5.10 -10.91
N SER A 48 -0.24 5.26 -10.69
CA SER A 48 -0.87 6.57 -10.47
C SER A 48 -0.62 7.10 -9.08
N SER A 49 -0.45 6.21 -8.10
CA SER A 49 -0.31 6.60 -6.70
C SER A 49 0.51 5.56 -5.93
N VAL A 50 1.31 6.07 -5.00
CA VAL A 50 2.02 5.29 -3.98
C VAL A 50 1.53 5.82 -2.64
N ILE A 51 0.95 4.94 -1.83
CA ILE A 51 0.44 5.26 -0.51
C ILE A 51 1.35 4.56 0.48
N GLU A 52 2.12 5.34 1.20
CA GLU A 52 3.02 4.85 2.23
C GLU A 52 2.24 4.61 3.53
N PRO A 53 2.68 3.65 4.38
CA PRO A 53 2.11 3.52 5.70
C PRO A 53 2.31 4.83 6.48
N PRO A 54 1.45 5.15 7.45
CA PRO A 54 1.67 6.28 8.35
C PRO A 54 3.09 6.18 8.92
N ILE A 55 3.84 7.28 8.85
CA ILE A 55 5.09 7.39 9.61
C ILE A 55 4.66 7.44 11.07
N VAL A 56 4.65 6.29 11.74
CA VAL A 56 4.59 6.26 13.19
C VAL A 56 5.97 6.72 13.65
N LYS A 57 6.19 8.03 13.68
CA LYS A 57 7.17 8.57 14.62
C LYS A 57 6.72 8.07 15.99
N GLY A 58 7.64 7.52 16.77
CA GLY A 58 7.33 7.00 18.10
C GLY A 58 6.37 7.96 18.79
N ARG A 59 5.25 7.43 19.30
CA ARG A 59 4.30 8.19 20.12
C ARG A 59 5.07 8.74 21.31
N GLU A 60 5.58 9.97 21.19
CA GLU A 60 6.16 10.73 22.30
C GLU A 60 5.07 11.24 23.26
N ASP A 61 3.79 11.01 22.92
CA ASP A 61 2.60 11.43 23.67
C ASP A 61 2.00 10.33 24.56
N ILE A 62 2.52 9.11 24.54
CA ILE A 62 2.14 8.10 25.54
C ILE A 62 3.11 8.20 26.73
N GLU A 63 2.63 8.83 27.80
CA GLU A 63 3.20 8.61 29.12
C GLU A 63 2.88 7.16 29.52
N VAL A 64 3.91 6.31 29.53
CA VAL A 64 3.79 4.96 30.10
C VAL A 64 3.70 5.14 31.61
N VAL A 65 2.47 5.19 32.13
CA VAL A 65 2.23 5.12 33.57
C VAL A 65 2.59 3.70 34.03
N PRO A 66 3.58 3.50 34.91
CA PRO A 66 3.91 2.18 35.42
C PRO A 66 2.69 1.57 36.14
N GLU A 67 2.40 0.30 35.87
CA GLU A 67 1.41 -0.45 36.65
C GLU A 67 1.78 -0.38 38.14
N GLY A 68 0.94 0.27 38.95
CA GLY A 68 1.16 0.47 40.38
C GLY A 68 1.09 1.93 40.87
N ALA A 69 0.94 2.92 39.98
CA ALA A 69 0.82 4.33 40.35
C ALA A 69 -0.60 4.77 40.81
N TYR A 70 -1.41 3.84 41.32
CA TYR A 70 -2.67 4.18 41.99
C TYR A 70 -2.38 4.31 43.48
N TYR A 71 -2.28 5.54 43.97
CA TYR A 71 -2.31 5.84 45.42
C TYR A 71 -3.76 5.95 45.89
#